data_AF-A0A0Q8U6Q8-F1
#
_entry.id   AF-A0A0Q8U6Q8-F1
#
_cell.length_a   1.000
_cell.length_b   1.000
_cell.length_c   1.000
_cell.angle_alpha   90.00
_cell.angle_beta   90.00
_cell.angle_gamma   90.00
#
_symmetry.space_group_name_H-M   'P 1'
#
loop_
_entity.id
_entity.type
_entity.pdbx_description
1 polymer ?
#
loop_
_entity_poly.entity_id
_entity_poly.type
_entity_poly.pdbx_seq_one_letter_code
_entity_poly.pdbx_strand_id
1 'polypeptide(L)'
;MNPTVPAVLAELAGLCMRNAMPDVHPADRASSLGLTAALLGVAAEVWDGMAARLVAENRAIRPLLARAGEAGLDFAVLASGADEDLRLSALKAANDALRAALIALHTAAEAKGAKDLEAAVWAELLASTDRRKLASSPV
;
A
#
# COMPACT_ATOMS: atom_id res chain seq x y z
N MET A 1 9.18 -2.56 6.38
CA MET A 1 7.87 -3.25 6.32
C MET A 1 6.83 -2.33 6.96
N ASN A 2 5.73 -2.03 6.26
CA ASN A 2 4.62 -1.31 6.88
C ASN A 2 3.75 -2.35 7.61
N PRO A 3 3.60 -2.32 8.94
CA PRO A 3 2.88 -3.36 9.68
C PRO A 3 1.42 -3.37 9.25
N THR A 4 0.85 -4.58 9.09
CA THR A 4 -0.57 -4.71 8.71
C THR A 4 -1.45 -4.28 9.88
N VAL A 5 -2.62 -3.72 9.60
CA VAL A 5 -3.53 -3.32 10.69
C VAL A 5 -3.89 -4.48 11.63
N PRO A 6 -4.14 -5.72 11.15
CA PRO A 6 -4.30 -6.86 12.06
C PRO A 6 -3.11 -7.11 12.98
N ALA A 7 -1.87 -6.96 12.48
CA ALA A 7 -0.67 -7.12 13.29
C ALA A 7 -0.55 -6.02 14.36
N VAL A 8 -0.84 -4.76 13.98
CA VAL A 8 -0.86 -3.63 14.91
C VAL A 8 -1.94 -3.84 15.97
N LEU A 9 -3.16 -4.19 15.59
CA LEU A 9 -4.26 -4.45 16.52
C LEU A 9 -3.96 -5.63 17.47
N ALA A 10 -3.29 -6.69 16.99
CA ALA A 10 -2.87 -7.81 17.83
C ALA A 10 -1.82 -7.41 18.86
N GLU A 11 -0.85 -6.58 18.46
CA GLU A 11 0.17 -6.04 19.36
C GLU A 11 -0.45 -5.12 20.43
N LEU A 12 -1.39 -4.26 20.02
CA LEU A 12 -2.15 -3.37 20.91
C LEU A 12 -3.02 -4.16 21.89
N ALA A 13 -3.67 -5.24 21.44
CA ALA A 13 -4.40 -6.15 22.32
C ALA A 13 -3.47 -6.77 23.38
N GLY A 14 -2.27 -7.21 22.97
CA GLY A 14 -1.24 -7.69 23.88
C GLY A 14 -0.78 -6.64 24.90
N LEU A 15 -0.63 -5.38 24.48
CA LEU A 15 -0.29 -4.25 25.35
C LEU A 15 -1.40 -3.96 26.36
N CYS A 16 -2.67 -3.96 25.93
CA CYS A 16 -3.81 -3.78 26.83
C CYS A 16 -3.88 -4.87 27.90
N MET A 17 -3.68 -6.15 27.53
CA MET A 17 -3.68 -7.25 28.50
C MET A 17 -2.55 -7.12 29.55
N ARG A 18 -1.33 -6.77 29.11
CA ARG A 18 -0.20 -6.57 30.03
C ARG A 18 -0.46 -5.42 31.00
N ASN A 19 -1.00 -4.30 30.51
CA ASN A 19 -1.29 -3.13 31.34
C ASN A 19 -2.46 -3.32 32.33
N ALA A 20 -3.24 -4.39 32.18
CA ALA A 20 -4.26 -4.79 33.15
C ALA A 20 -3.68 -5.61 34.33
N MET A 21 -2.42 -6.05 34.25
CA MET A 21 -1.79 -6.80 35.33
C MET A 21 -1.49 -5.89 36.55
N PRO A 22 -1.73 -6.37 37.78
CA PRO A 22 -1.65 -5.55 38.99
C PRO A 22 -0.21 -5.17 39.39
N ASP A 23 0.79 -5.90 38.92
CA ASP A 23 2.21 -5.76 39.21
C ASP A 23 2.96 -4.82 38.26
N VAL A 24 2.32 -4.32 37.20
CA VAL A 24 2.93 -3.36 36.27
C VAL A 24 3.04 -1.98 36.89
N HIS A 25 4.26 -1.44 36.94
CA HIS A 25 4.57 -0.12 37.48
C HIS A 25 3.76 0.99 36.77
N PRO A 26 3.20 1.97 37.51
CA PRO A 26 2.32 2.99 36.92
C PRO A 26 2.94 3.81 35.78
N ALA A 27 4.24 4.10 35.83
CA ALA A 27 4.93 4.85 34.77
C ALA A 27 5.03 4.05 33.45
N ASP A 28 5.35 2.75 33.53
CA ASP A 28 5.44 1.86 32.38
C ASP A 28 4.06 1.64 31.74
N ARG A 29 3.03 1.58 32.59
CA ARG A 29 1.63 1.52 32.19
C ARG A 29 1.20 2.77 31.41
N ALA A 30 1.52 3.95 31.92
CA ALA A 30 1.19 5.22 31.28
C ALA A 30 1.88 5.35 29.91
N SER A 31 3.17 5.01 29.82
CA SER A 31 3.93 5.04 28.57
C SER A 31 3.35 4.08 27.52
N SER A 32 3.11 2.82 27.90
CA SER A 32 2.59 1.78 27.00
C SER A 32 1.18 2.07 26.50
N LEU A 33 0.30 2.59 27.36
CA LEU A 33 -1.05 3.01 26.98
C LEU A 33 -1.02 4.26 26.09
N GLY A 34 -0.10 5.20 26.32
CA GLY A 34 0.10 6.36 25.45
C GLY A 34 0.50 5.97 24.03
N LEU A 35 1.47 5.06 23.87
CA LEU A 35 1.84 4.51 22.57
C LEU A 35 0.68 3.75 21.91
N THR A 36 -0.06 2.99 22.71
CA THR A 36 -1.24 2.24 22.23
C THR A 36 -2.31 3.17 21.65
N ALA A 37 -2.61 4.26 22.37
CA ALA A 37 -3.56 5.27 21.92
C ALA A 37 -3.09 5.95 20.62
N ALA A 38 -1.80 6.29 20.51
CA ALA A 38 -1.23 6.87 19.29
C ALA A 38 -1.35 5.94 18.07
N LEU A 39 -1.02 4.65 18.24
CA LEU A 39 -1.12 3.64 17.17
C LEU A 39 -2.56 3.38 16.75
N LEU A 40 -3.51 3.39 17.69
CA LEU A 40 -4.95 3.31 17.38
C LEU A 40 -5.44 4.51 16.57
N GLY A 41 -4.94 5.71 16.88
CA GLY A 41 -5.24 6.93 16.10
C GLY A 41 -4.81 6.80 14.64
N VAL A 42 -3.57 6.34 14.40
CA VAL A 42 -3.05 6.09 13.04
C VAL A 42 -3.85 4.99 12.33
N ALA A 43 -4.17 3.90 13.02
CA ALA A 43 -4.97 2.84 12.45
C ALA A 43 -6.36 3.34 12.01
N ALA A 44 -7.01 4.18 12.81
CA ALA A 44 -8.31 4.77 12.49
C ALA A 44 -8.26 5.69 11.25
N GLU A 45 -7.21 6.51 11.12
CA GLU A 45 -7.03 7.39 9.94
C GLU A 45 -6.86 6.58 8.65
N VAL A 46 -6.14 5.46 8.71
CA VAL A 46 -5.75 4.71 7.52
C VAL A 46 -6.82 3.70 7.10
N TRP A 47 -7.49 3.05 8.05
CA TRP A 47 -8.33 1.86 7.85
C TRP A 47 -9.42 2.04 6.79
N ASP A 48 -10.22 3.10 6.90
CA ASP A 48 -11.39 3.31 6.03
C ASP A 48 -10.99 3.41 4.55
N GLY A 49 -9.88 4.09 4.26
CA GLY A 49 -9.41 4.33 2.91
C GLY A 49 -8.55 3.21 2.31
N MET A 50 -8.10 2.20 3.07
CA MET A 50 -7.07 1.26 2.59
C MET A 50 -7.49 0.49 1.34
N ALA A 51 -8.68 -0.11 1.37
CA ALA A 51 -9.18 -0.91 0.25
C ALA A 51 -9.42 -0.04 -0.99
N ALA A 52 -10.06 1.12 -0.79
CA ALA A 52 -10.34 2.08 -1.86
C ALA A 52 -9.05 2.57 -2.53
N ARG A 53 -8.00 2.88 -1.74
CA ARG A 53 -6.68 3.26 -2.26
C ARG A 53 -6.10 2.14 -3.12
N LEU A 54 -6.04 0.90 -2.62
CA LEU A 54 -5.48 -0.24 -3.35
C LEU A 54 -6.21 -0.49 -4.67
N VAL A 55 -7.55 -0.45 -4.68
CA VAL A 55 -8.35 -0.59 -5.91
C VAL A 55 -8.03 0.53 -6.89
N ALA A 56 -7.91 1.78 -6.42
CA ALA A 56 -7.57 2.91 -7.27
C ALA A 56 -6.16 2.75 -7.87
N GLU A 57 -5.16 2.31 -7.09
CA GLU A 57 -3.82 2.06 -7.63
C GLU A 57 -3.83 0.92 -8.66
N ASN A 58 -4.47 -0.21 -8.34
CA ASN A 58 -4.53 -1.37 -9.22
C ASN A 58 -5.20 -1.00 -10.56
N ARG A 59 -6.31 -0.26 -10.49
CA ARG A 59 -7.02 0.24 -11.68
C ARG A 59 -6.18 1.21 -12.50
N ALA A 60 -5.36 2.06 -11.87
CA ALA A 60 -4.50 3.00 -12.58
C ALA A 60 -3.32 2.31 -13.30
N ILE A 61 -2.76 1.25 -12.72
CA ILE A 61 -1.62 0.52 -13.31
C ILE A 61 -2.04 -0.32 -14.52
N ARG A 62 -3.23 -0.94 -14.50
CA ARG A 62 -3.69 -1.88 -15.54
C ARG A 62 -3.66 -1.30 -16.98
N PRO A 63 -4.12 -0.07 -17.26
CA PRO A 63 -3.99 0.55 -18.58
C PRO A 63 -2.54 0.74 -19.05
N LEU A 64 -1.60 0.97 -18.14
CA LEU A 64 -0.18 1.06 -18.49
C LEU A 64 0.35 -0.31 -18.91
N LEU A 65 -0.02 -1.37 -18.18
CA LEU A 65 0.36 -2.74 -18.55
C LEU A 65 -0.29 -3.18 -19.87
N ALA A 66 -1.45 -2.66 -20.24
CA ALA A 66 -2.06 -2.92 -21.55
C ALA A 66 -1.19 -2.41 -22.71
N ARG A 67 -0.32 -1.42 -22.45
CA ARG A 67 0.64 -0.86 -23.41
C ARG A 67 1.98 -1.61 -23.44
N ALA A 68 2.12 -2.72 -22.71
CA ALA A 68 3.37 -3.47 -22.61
C ALA A 68 3.94 -3.94 -23.96
N GLY A 69 3.08 -4.14 -24.96
CA GLY A 69 3.49 -4.49 -26.32
C GLY A 69 4.41 -3.44 -26.97
N GLU A 70 4.25 -2.15 -26.65
CA GLU A 70 5.14 -1.08 -27.11
C GLU A 70 6.59 -1.34 -26.65
N ALA A 71 6.74 -1.85 -25.42
CA ALA A 71 8.01 -2.24 -24.82
C ALA A 71 8.45 -3.69 -25.15
N GLY A 72 7.65 -4.45 -25.90
CA GLY A 72 7.94 -5.84 -26.26
C GLY A 72 7.73 -6.85 -25.12
N LEU A 73 6.90 -6.48 -24.15
CA LEU A 73 6.47 -7.34 -23.05
C LEU A 73 5.02 -7.74 -23.25
N ASP A 74 4.63 -8.87 -22.66
CA ASP A 74 3.23 -9.31 -22.61
C ASP A 74 2.75 -9.40 -21.17
N PHE A 75 1.85 -8.48 -20.81
CA PHE A 75 1.16 -8.45 -19.53
C PHE A 75 -0.37 -8.48 -19.71
N ALA A 76 -0.88 -9.04 -20.82
CA ALA A 76 -2.30 -9.01 -21.17
C ALA A 76 -3.21 -9.57 -20.05
N VAL A 77 -2.78 -10.64 -19.36
CA VAL A 77 -3.51 -11.23 -18.24
C VAL A 77 -3.61 -10.26 -17.06
N LEU A 78 -2.51 -9.62 -16.68
CA LEU A 78 -2.50 -8.64 -15.58
C LEU A 78 -3.28 -7.37 -15.96
N ALA A 79 -3.16 -6.91 -17.19
CA ALA A 79 -3.82 -5.71 -17.70
C ALA A 79 -5.35 -5.87 -17.77
N SER A 80 -5.85 -7.05 -18.12
CA SER A 80 -7.29 -7.32 -18.28
C SER A 80 -7.99 -7.75 -16.99
N GLY A 81 -7.26 -8.08 -15.93
CA GLY A 81 -7.84 -8.50 -14.66
C GLY A 81 -8.65 -7.41 -13.94
N ALA A 82 -9.43 -7.82 -12.95
CA ALA A 82 -10.19 -6.94 -12.07
C ALA A 82 -10.04 -7.36 -10.60
N ASP A 83 -10.25 -6.42 -9.69
CA ASP A 83 -10.17 -6.65 -8.24
C ASP A 83 -11.54 -7.09 -7.70
N GLU A 84 -11.93 -8.34 -7.93
CA GLU A 84 -13.22 -8.90 -7.47
C GLU A 84 -13.25 -9.20 -5.96
N ASP A 85 -12.10 -9.60 -5.42
CA ASP A 85 -11.91 -9.82 -3.98
C ASP A 85 -11.38 -8.55 -3.31
N LEU A 86 -12.24 -7.90 -2.53
CA LEU A 86 -11.94 -6.63 -1.86
C LEU A 86 -11.24 -6.79 -0.51
N ARG A 87 -10.87 -8.01 -0.12
CA ARG A 87 -10.05 -8.22 1.08
C ARG A 87 -8.69 -7.57 0.89
N LEU A 88 -8.21 -6.84 1.90
CA LEU A 88 -6.93 -6.11 1.84
C LEU A 88 -5.75 -7.00 1.44
N SER A 89 -5.72 -8.26 1.89
CA SER A 89 -4.68 -9.22 1.52
C SER A 89 -4.70 -9.58 0.03
N ALA A 90 -5.89 -9.77 -0.55
CA ALA A 90 -6.06 -10.05 -1.98
C ALA A 90 -5.70 -8.82 -2.82
N LEU A 91 -6.24 -7.65 -2.46
CA LEU A 91 -5.93 -6.37 -3.11
C LEU A 91 -4.43 -6.05 -3.07
N LYS A 92 -3.77 -6.33 -1.93
CA LYS A 92 -2.33 -6.13 -1.77
C LYS A 92 -1.52 -7.09 -2.65
N ALA A 93 -1.89 -8.37 -2.69
CA ALA A 93 -1.21 -9.34 -3.55
C ALA A 93 -1.31 -8.94 -5.03
N ALA A 94 -2.49 -8.49 -5.47
CA ALA A 94 -2.69 -7.95 -6.81
C ALA A 94 -1.83 -6.69 -7.05
N ASN A 95 -1.81 -5.75 -6.11
CA ASN A 95 -0.99 -4.53 -6.20
C ASN A 95 0.50 -4.84 -6.32
N ASP A 96 1.00 -5.76 -5.50
CA ASP A 96 2.41 -6.17 -5.49
C ASP A 96 2.79 -6.79 -6.85
N ALA A 97 1.93 -7.62 -7.44
CA ALA A 97 2.14 -8.19 -8.78
C ALA A 97 2.11 -7.12 -9.89
N LEU A 98 1.14 -6.20 -9.84
CA LEU A 98 1.02 -5.09 -10.79
C LEU A 98 2.23 -4.15 -10.72
N ARG A 99 2.73 -3.86 -9.52
CA ARG A 99 3.94 -3.03 -9.33
C ARG A 99 5.20 -3.71 -9.84
N ALA A 100 5.36 -5.00 -9.62
CA ALA A 100 6.48 -5.75 -10.19
C ALA A 100 6.46 -5.70 -11.73
N ALA A 101 5.29 -5.86 -12.35
CA ALA A 101 5.12 -5.72 -13.79
C ALA A 101 5.37 -4.28 -14.27
N LEU A 102 4.94 -3.26 -13.51
CA LEU A 102 5.19 -1.85 -13.83
C LEU A 102 6.68 -1.51 -13.83
N ILE A 103 7.46 -2.06 -12.90
CA ILE A 103 8.92 -1.91 -12.85
C ILE A 103 9.55 -2.53 -14.10
N ALA A 104 9.15 -3.76 -14.46
CA ALA A 104 9.65 -4.42 -15.67
C ALA A 104 9.28 -3.63 -16.94
N LEU A 105 8.06 -3.08 -16.99
CA LEU A 105 7.59 -2.23 -18.08
C LEU A 105 8.42 -0.96 -18.20
N HIS A 106 8.73 -0.30 -17.09
CA HIS A 106 9.56 0.90 -17.06
C HIS A 106 10.94 0.63 -17.65
N THR A 107 11.62 -0.41 -17.15
CA THR A 107 12.96 -0.80 -17.64
C THR A 107 12.95 -1.15 -19.13
N ALA A 108 11.94 -1.85 -19.61
CA ALA A 108 11.83 -2.21 -21.03
C ALA A 108 11.49 -0.99 -21.92
N ALA A 109 10.65 -0.07 -21.44
CA ALA A 109 10.34 1.17 -22.14
C ALA A 109 11.58 2.06 -22.29
N GLU A 110 12.39 2.19 -21.23
CA GLU A 110 13.68 2.89 -21.27
C GLU A 110 14.63 2.25 -22.29
N ALA A 111 14.80 0.92 -22.23
CA ALA A 111 15.70 0.21 -23.13
C ALA A 111 15.29 0.32 -24.61
N LYS A 112 13.99 0.36 -24.91
CA LYS A 112 13.47 0.56 -26.27
C LYS A 112 13.41 2.02 -26.71
N GLY A 113 13.61 2.99 -25.81
CA GLY A 113 13.40 4.40 -26.09
C GLY A 113 11.94 4.79 -26.29
N ALA A 114 10.99 4.05 -25.70
CA ALA A 114 9.55 4.33 -25.75
C ALA A 114 9.18 5.49 -24.80
N LYS A 115 9.55 6.73 -25.18
CA LYS A 115 9.50 7.91 -24.30
C LYS A 115 8.09 8.25 -23.78
N ASP A 116 7.06 8.08 -24.59
CA ASP A 116 5.68 8.36 -24.16
C ASP A 116 5.18 7.36 -23.11
N LEU A 117 5.59 6.09 -23.23
CA LEU A 117 5.28 5.07 -22.25
C LEU A 117 6.08 5.28 -20.96
N GLU A 118 7.36 5.59 -21.08
CA GLU A 118 8.23 5.93 -19.94
C GLU A 118 7.65 7.11 -19.14
N ALA A 119 7.25 8.19 -19.82
CA ALA A 119 6.63 9.35 -19.20
C ALA A 119 5.30 9.03 -18.50
N ALA A 120 4.46 8.17 -19.11
CA ALA A 120 3.20 7.73 -18.50
C ALA A 120 3.43 6.90 -17.24
N VAL A 121 4.45 6.02 -17.23
CA VAL A 121 4.83 5.26 -16.04
C VAL A 121 5.34 6.18 -14.94
N TRP A 122 6.18 7.17 -15.27
CA TRP A 122 6.64 8.16 -14.31
C TRP A 122 5.50 8.97 -13.69
N ALA A 123 4.54 9.41 -14.50
CA ALA A 123 3.38 10.14 -14.02
C ALA A 123 2.56 9.32 -13.01
N GLU A 124 2.39 8.02 -13.24
CA GLU A 124 1.71 7.12 -12.31
C GLU A 124 2.52 6.89 -11.02
N LEU A 125 3.85 6.78 -11.08
CA LEU A 125 4.70 6.65 -9.89
C LEU A 125 4.59 7.89 -8.98
N LEU A 126 4.53 9.08 -9.57
CA LEU A 126 4.28 10.34 -8.85
C LEU A 126 2.88 10.33 -8.21
N ALA A 127 1.83 10.07 -9.02
CA ALA A 127 0.45 10.02 -8.54
C ALA A 127 0.26 8.97 -7.42
N SER A 128 0.96 7.85 -7.51
CA SER A 128 0.95 6.81 -6.48
C SER A 128 1.59 7.27 -5.18
N THR A 129 2.60 8.13 -5.24
CA THR A 129 3.24 8.67 -4.05
C THR A 129 2.32 9.69 -3.37
N ASP A 130 1.67 10.54 -4.18
CA ASP A 130 0.70 11.51 -3.67
C ASP A 130 -0.51 10.86 -3.00
N ARG A 131 -1.05 9.78 -3.58
CA ARG A 131 -2.17 9.01 -2.99
C ARG A 131 -1.88 8.41 -1.61
N ARG A 132 -0.59 8.28 -1.26
CA ARG A 132 -0.12 7.67 -0.01
C ARG A 132 0.29 8.69 1.05
N LYS A 133 0.20 9.99 0.76
CA LYS A 133 0.41 11.05 1.76
C LYS A 133 -0.61 10.89 2.89
N LEU A 134 -0.13 10.90 4.13
CA LEU A 134 -0.95 10.94 5.33
C LEU A 134 -1.25 12.40 5.69
N ALA A 135 -2.26 12.65 6.51
CA ALA A 135 -2.57 14.01 6.96
C ALA A 135 -1.37 14.67 7.68
N SER A 136 -0.49 13.86 8.27
CA SER A 136 0.73 14.28 8.95
C SER A 136 1.98 14.32 8.06
N SER A 137 1.89 14.03 6.76
CA SER A 137 3.06 14.06 5.87
C SER A 137 3.56 15.50 5.70
N PRO A 138 4.85 15.79 5.92
CA PRO A 138 5.40 17.13 5.71
C PRO A 138 5.26 17.55 4.24
N VAL A 139 5.01 18.84 4.05
CA VAL A 139 4.84 19.50 2.74
C VAL A 139 6.20 19.87 2.16
#